data_AF-A0A7W1E080-F1
#
_entry.id   AF-A0A7W1E080-F1
#
_cell.length_a   1.000
_cell.length_b   1.000
_cell.length_c   1.000
_cell.angle_alpha   90.00
_cell.angle_beta   90.00
_cell.angle_gamma   90.00
#
_symmetry.space_group_name_H-M   'P 1'
#
loop_
_entity.id
_entity.type
_entity.pdbx_description
1 polymer ?
#
loop_
_entity_poly.entity_id
_entity_poly.type
_entity_poly.pdbx_seq_one_letter_code
_entity_poly.pdbx_strand_id
1 'polypeptide(L)'
;MPEVPDHLLQRSRERRAALGMGGDAPAAADAPATPPATTGAAPAAAPVAAAPAVVDEPAAPVGPNPVLLKLEEARQRRIPTWAFPVLVALPFWAILYIGAFGTHKHVEAETPQQVGSRVFSSNCATCHGAAGQGGAGPKLAGGEAAITFPDEAAHIDWVKTGSQTKPKGTRYGDPARPGGQHVVNSGGMPAFAGKLSDAEIAAVVAYERESL
;
A
#
# COMPACT_ATOMS: atom_id res chain seq x y z
N MET A 1 21.06 -7.12 25.68
CA MET A 1 21.08 -5.96 24.78
C MET A 1 22.18 -6.21 23.76
N PRO A 2 21.91 -6.23 22.45
CA PRO A 2 22.93 -6.53 21.45
C PRO A 2 23.86 -5.32 21.28
N GLU A 3 25.14 -5.52 21.55
CA GLU A 3 26.20 -4.52 21.41
C GLU A 3 26.45 -4.29 19.92
N VAL A 4 26.21 -3.07 19.44
CA VAL A 4 26.35 -2.72 18.02
C VAL A 4 27.83 -2.56 17.71
N PRO A 5 28.40 -3.35 16.78
CA PRO A 5 29.83 -3.27 16.45
C PRO A 5 30.22 -1.89 15.89
N ASP A 6 31.28 -1.28 16.42
CA ASP A 6 31.72 0.10 16.11
C ASP A 6 31.93 0.39 14.61
N HIS A 7 32.37 -0.61 13.85
CA HIS A 7 32.61 -0.47 12.42
C HIS A 7 31.34 -0.14 11.62
N LEU A 8 30.15 -0.53 12.12
CA LEU A 8 28.87 -0.19 11.48
C LEU A 8 28.50 1.27 11.71
N LEU A 9 28.82 1.81 12.88
CA LEU A 9 28.61 3.22 13.20
C LEU A 9 29.58 4.12 12.44
N GLN A 10 30.80 3.64 12.17
CA GLN A 10 31.77 4.38 11.38
C GLN A 10 31.33 4.46 9.90
N ARG A 11 30.92 3.32 9.33
CA ARG A 11 30.42 3.25 7.95
C ARG A 11 29.16 4.08 7.72
N SER A 12 28.30 4.24 8.72
CA SER A 12 27.11 5.09 8.62
C SER A 12 27.46 6.58 8.63
N ARG A 13 28.43 6.99 9.45
CA ARG A 13 28.97 8.38 9.46
C ARG A 13 29.64 8.72 8.14
N GLU A 14 30.43 7.81 7.58
CA GLU A 14 31.09 7.99 6.29
C GLU A 14 30.08 8.14 5.15
N ARG A 15 29.03 7.32 5.10
CA ARG A 15 27.94 7.49 4.12
C ARG A 15 27.23 8.82 4.29
N ARG A 16 26.96 9.22 5.54
CA ARG A 16 26.28 10.49 5.83
C ARG A 16 27.14 11.69 5.42
N ALA A 17 28.45 11.63 5.62
CA ALA A 17 29.40 12.63 5.16
C ALA A 17 29.50 12.66 3.63
N ALA A 18 29.55 11.51 2.96
CA ALA A 18 29.56 11.41 1.50
C ALA A 18 28.27 11.97 0.86
N LEU A 19 27.16 11.90 1.58
CA LEU A 19 25.87 12.49 1.16
C LEU A 19 25.72 13.97 1.56
N GLY A 20 26.78 14.61 2.08
CA GLY A 20 26.76 16.02 2.49
C GLY A 20 25.85 16.33 3.69
N MET A 21 25.43 15.31 4.44
CA MET A 21 24.49 15.41 5.57
C MET A 21 25.20 15.53 6.93
N GLY A 22 26.40 16.12 6.93
CA GLY A 22 27.19 16.38 8.14
C GLY A 22 26.93 17.78 8.67
N GLY A 23 25.98 17.90 9.60
CA GLY A 23 25.70 19.15 10.29
C GLY A 23 24.73 18.92 11.44
N ASP A 24 25.20 19.13 12.66
CA ASP A 24 24.39 19.24 13.85
C ASP A 24 23.34 20.34 13.66
N ALA A 25 22.06 20.01 13.87
CA ALA A 25 20.97 20.96 13.82
C ALA A 25 21.08 21.97 14.98
N PRO A 26 20.46 23.15 14.83
CA PRO A 26 19.15 23.23 15.47
C PRO A 26 18.06 23.88 14.62
N ALA A 27 16.86 23.36 14.86
CA ALA A 27 15.56 24.03 14.91
C ALA A 27 15.06 24.91 13.73
N ALA A 28 13.97 24.39 13.15
CA ALA A 28 12.73 25.09 12.79
C ALA A 28 12.77 26.14 11.65
N ALA A 29 12.11 25.78 10.54
CA ALA A 29 10.94 26.52 10.04
C ALA A 29 10.34 25.79 8.83
N ASP A 30 9.18 25.17 9.04
CA ASP A 30 8.23 24.84 7.99
C ASP A 30 7.58 26.13 7.45
N ALA A 31 7.52 26.24 6.13
CA ALA A 31 6.54 27.02 5.38
C ALA A 31 6.32 26.23 4.07
N PRO A 32 5.08 26.12 3.53
CA PRO A 32 4.35 27.30 3.07
C PRO A 32 2.80 27.22 3.11
N ALA A 33 2.12 28.37 3.08
CA ALA A 33 0.94 28.64 2.23
C ALA A 33 0.31 30.04 2.49
N THR A 34 0.14 30.79 1.39
CA THR A 34 -0.78 31.91 1.02
C THR A 34 -1.69 32.60 2.06
N PRO A 35 -1.94 33.93 1.98
CA PRO A 35 -2.96 34.54 1.08
C PRO A 35 -2.61 36.03 0.71
N PRO A 36 -3.51 36.96 0.25
CA PRO A 36 -4.95 36.88 -0.03
C PRO A 36 -5.46 37.49 -1.35
N ALA A 37 -6.76 37.28 -1.55
CA ALA A 37 -7.61 37.86 -2.59
C ALA A 37 -7.83 39.37 -2.42
N THR A 38 -7.93 40.07 -3.55
CA THR A 38 -8.59 41.38 -3.67
C THR A 38 -9.68 41.32 -4.72
N THR A 39 -10.91 41.55 -4.26
CA THR A 39 -12.11 41.90 -5.03
C THR A 39 -11.97 43.25 -5.73
N GLY A 40 -12.54 43.39 -6.94
CA GLY A 40 -12.65 44.67 -7.61
C GLY A 40 -13.49 44.66 -8.90
N ALA A 41 -14.81 44.80 -8.73
CA ALA A 41 -15.80 45.49 -9.58
C ALA A 41 -15.87 45.25 -11.12
N ALA A 42 -17.07 44.82 -11.55
CA ALA A 42 -17.58 44.95 -12.91
C ALA A 42 -17.80 46.43 -13.31
N PRO A 43 -17.90 46.74 -14.61
CA PRO A 43 -19.22 47.12 -15.10
C PRO A 43 -19.58 46.57 -16.49
N ALA A 44 -20.89 46.52 -16.74
CA ALA A 44 -21.53 46.11 -17.97
C ALA A 44 -21.71 47.28 -18.97
N ALA A 45 -21.51 46.94 -20.25
CA ALA A 45 -22.19 47.33 -21.49
C ALA A 45 -22.46 48.80 -21.93
N ALA A 46 -22.02 49.04 -23.19
CA ALA A 46 -22.53 49.92 -24.27
C ALA A 46 -22.07 51.41 -24.31
N PRO A 47 -21.98 52.08 -25.49
CA PRO A 47 -22.40 51.69 -26.85
C PRO A 47 -21.29 51.77 -27.94
N VAL A 48 -21.64 51.30 -29.14
CA VAL A 48 -20.85 51.37 -30.37
C VAL A 48 -20.75 52.83 -30.86
N ALA A 49 -19.53 53.30 -31.14
CA ALA A 49 -19.27 54.46 -32.00
C ALA A 49 -18.10 54.12 -32.92
N ALA A 50 -18.34 54.25 -34.23
CA ALA A 50 -17.39 53.98 -35.28
C ALA A 50 -16.20 54.97 -35.21
N ALA A 51 -14.99 54.45 -35.45
CA ALA A 51 -13.77 55.21 -35.66
C ALA A 51 -12.99 54.60 -36.86
N PRO A 52 -12.16 55.41 -37.53
CA PRO A 52 -12.18 55.56 -38.98
C PRO A 52 -11.33 54.54 -39.74
N ALA A 53 -11.58 54.46 -41.05
CA ALA A 53 -10.80 53.68 -42.01
C ALA A 53 -9.29 53.92 -41.84
N VAL A 54 -8.58 52.86 -41.50
CA VAL A 54 -7.12 52.82 -41.50
C VAL A 54 -6.67 52.73 -42.95
N VAL A 55 -5.86 53.71 -43.32
CA VAL A 55 -5.21 53.86 -44.63
C VAL A 55 -4.26 52.68 -44.85
N ASP A 56 -4.30 52.12 -46.06
CA ASP A 56 -3.45 51.05 -46.58
C ASP A 56 -1.94 51.25 -46.26
N GLU A 57 -1.39 50.34 -45.46
CA GLU A 57 0.04 50.00 -45.49
C GLU A 57 0.16 48.67 -46.26
N PRO A 58 0.95 48.60 -47.35
CA PRO A 58 0.96 47.42 -48.20
C PRO A 58 1.48 46.22 -47.42
N ALA A 59 0.60 45.24 -47.23
CA ALA A 59 0.91 43.96 -46.60
C ALA A 59 2.19 43.37 -47.19
N ALA A 60 3.23 43.25 -46.37
CA ALA A 60 4.34 42.37 -46.66
C ALA A 60 3.77 41.00 -47.09
N PRO A 61 4.31 40.35 -48.14
CA PRO A 61 3.69 39.15 -48.67
C PRO A 61 3.57 38.12 -47.56
N VAL A 62 2.32 37.76 -47.24
CA VAL A 62 1.95 36.57 -46.48
C VAL A 62 2.21 35.37 -47.40
N GLY A 63 3.48 35.19 -47.75
CA GLY A 63 4.00 33.97 -48.33
C GLY A 63 4.47 33.07 -47.20
N PRO A 64 4.31 31.74 -47.29
CA PRO A 64 4.81 30.84 -46.27
C PRO A 64 6.30 31.07 -46.03
N ASN A 65 6.68 31.29 -44.77
CA ASN A 65 8.06 31.60 -44.41
C ASN A 65 8.97 30.42 -44.83
N PRO A 66 9.98 30.65 -45.68
CA PRO A 66 10.83 29.58 -46.21
C PRO A 66 11.62 28.86 -45.10
N VAL A 67 11.81 29.50 -43.95
CA VAL A 67 12.43 28.88 -42.77
C VAL A 67 11.46 27.91 -42.09
N LEU A 68 10.18 28.27 -41.97
CA LEU A 68 9.16 27.39 -41.42
C LEU A 68 8.93 26.18 -42.32
N LEU A 69 8.88 26.37 -43.64
CA LEU A 69 8.79 25.27 -44.60
C LEU A 69 9.99 24.32 -44.51
N LYS A 70 11.21 24.84 -44.36
CA LYS A 70 12.41 24.00 -44.18
C LYS A 70 12.43 23.27 -42.83
N LEU A 71 11.92 23.90 -41.77
CA LEU A 71 11.74 23.27 -40.46
C LEU A 71 10.68 22.17 -40.51
N GLU A 72 9.60 22.39 -41.26
CA GLU A 72 8.54 21.42 -41.53
C GLU A 72 9.07 20.25 -42.36
N GLU A 73 9.82 20.50 -43.44
CA GLU A 73 10.49 19.45 -44.24
C GLU A 73 11.49 18.64 -43.43
N ALA A 74 12.26 19.28 -42.54
CA ALA A 74 13.17 18.60 -41.63
C ALA A 74 12.43 17.71 -40.62
N ARG A 75 11.28 18.18 -40.09
CA ARG A 75 10.36 17.42 -39.23
C ARG A 75 9.62 16.31 -39.99
N GLN A 76 9.42 16.49 -41.29
CA GLN A 76 8.67 15.62 -42.19
C GLN A 76 9.55 14.55 -42.84
N ARG A 77 10.79 14.36 -42.36
CA ARG A 77 11.55 13.11 -42.54
C ARG A 77 10.78 11.98 -41.86
N ARG A 78 9.76 11.49 -42.57
CA ARG A 78 8.86 10.43 -42.17
C ARG A 78 9.69 9.21 -41.82
N ILE A 79 9.36 8.63 -40.68
CA ILE A 79 9.92 7.36 -40.22
C ILE A 79 9.78 6.36 -41.39
N PRO A 80 10.88 5.72 -41.85
CA PRO A 80 10.80 4.77 -42.94
C PRO A 80 9.82 3.66 -42.57
N THR A 81 9.04 3.17 -43.52
CA THR A 81 8.02 2.15 -43.29
C THR A 81 8.57 0.85 -42.67
N TRP A 82 9.88 0.58 -42.86
CA TRP A 82 10.62 -0.50 -42.19
C TRP A 82 10.87 -0.28 -40.69
N ALA A 83 10.84 0.97 -40.19
CA ALA A 83 11.02 1.24 -38.77
C ALA A 83 9.77 0.97 -37.92
N PHE A 84 8.57 0.94 -38.52
CA PHE A 84 7.34 0.54 -37.84
C PHE A 84 7.37 -0.92 -37.33
N PRO A 85 7.68 -1.94 -38.15
CA PRO A 85 7.77 -3.32 -37.66
C PRO A 85 8.90 -3.49 -36.64
N VAL A 86 10.01 -2.76 -36.74
CA VAL A 86 11.09 -2.80 -35.74
C VAL A 86 10.61 -2.24 -34.40
N LEU A 87 9.91 -1.10 -34.40
CA LEU A 87 9.37 -0.49 -33.18
C LEU A 87 8.36 -1.38 -32.45
N VAL A 88 7.65 -2.26 -33.17
CA VAL A 88 6.72 -3.23 -32.58
C VAL A 88 7.44 -4.53 -32.20
N ALA A 89 8.36 -4.99 -33.03
CA ALA A 89 9.09 -6.24 -32.82
C ALA A 89 10.03 -6.17 -31.62
N LEU A 90 10.65 -5.02 -31.34
CA LEU A 90 11.59 -4.86 -30.23
C LEU A 90 10.92 -5.04 -28.84
N PRO A 91 9.82 -4.34 -28.49
CA PRO A 91 9.14 -4.59 -27.22
C PRO A 91 8.49 -5.97 -27.15
N PHE A 92 7.95 -6.48 -28.26
CA PHE A 92 7.39 -7.83 -28.31
C PHE A 92 8.47 -8.90 -28.05
N TRP A 93 9.62 -8.80 -28.71
CA TRP A 93 10.76 -9.68 -28.50
C TRP A 93 11.33 -9.56 -27.08
N ALA A 94 11.38 -8.34 -26.52
CA ALA A 94 11.80 -8.14 -25.14
C ALA A 94 10.87 -8.85 -24.13
N ILE A 95 9.55 -8.76 -24.31
CA ILE A 95 8.57 -9.48 -23.47
C ILE A 95 8.77 -11.00 -23.59
N LEU A 96 8.91 -11.52 -24.81
CA LEU A 96 9.17 -12.94 -25.03
C LEU A 96 10.50 -13.40 -24.41
N TYR A 97 11.56 -12.59 -24.55
CA TYR A 97 12.88 -12.88 -24.01
C TYR A 97 12.87 -12.89 -22.48
N ILE A 98 12.21 -11.91 -21.83
CA ILE A 98 12.06 -11.88 -20.36
C ILE A 98 11.18 -13.05 -19.89
N GLY A 99 10.15 -13.45 -20.63
CA GLY A 99 9.34 -14.62 -20.29
C GLY A 99 10.10 -15.94 -20.39
N ALA A 100 10.90 -16.12 -21.45
CA ALA A 100 11.63 -17.36 -21.73
C ALA A 100 12.96 -17.50 -20.97
N PHE A 101 13.66 -16.39 -20.75
CA PHE A 101 15.02 -16.37 -20.18
C PHE A 101 15.14 -15.51 -18.93
N GLY A 102 14.08 -14.82 -18.52
CA GLY A 102 14.06 -14.10 -17.25
C GLY A 102 14.10 -15.10 -16.09
N THR A 103 14.88 -14.75 -15.06
CA THR A 103 14.86 -15.48 -13.80
C THR A 103 13.53 -15.21 -13.10
N HIS A 104 12.56 -16.11 -13.28
CA HIS A 104 11.37 -16.13 -12.45
C HIS A 104 11.81 -16.46 -11.04
N LYS A 105 11.76 -15.49 -10.12
CA LYS A 105 11.88 -15.82 -8.71
C LYS A 105 10.66 -16.65 -8.37
N HIS A 106 10.85 -17.95 -8.14
CA HIS A 106 9.84 -18.80 -7.55
C HIS A 106 9.49 -18.17 -6.20
N VAL A 107 8.32 -17.56 -6.11
CA VAL A 107 7.73 -17.23 -4.82
C VAL A 107 7.40 -18.59 -4.23
N GLU A 108 8.25 -19.06 -3.33
CA GLU A 108 7.99 -20.30 -2.58
C GLU A 108 6.61 -20.15 -1.95
N ALA A 109 5.71 -21.08 -2.25
CA ALA A 109 4.38 -21.06 -1.68
C ALA A 109 4.53 -21.27 -0.16
N GLU A 110 4.10 -20.29 0.63
CA GLU A 110 4.13 -20.41 2.08
C GLU A 110 3.30 -21.61 2.52
N THR A 111 3.82 -22.38 3.49
CA THR A 111 3.05 -23.47 4.09
C THR A 111 1.87 -22.92 4.88
N PRO A 112 0.78 -23.69 5.08
CA PRO A 112 -0.34 -23.26 5.93
C PRO A 112 0.11 -22.80 7.32
N GLN A 113 1.12 -23.45 7.91
CA GLN A 113 1.69 -23.07 9.20
C GLN A 113 2.40 -21.70 9.15
N GLN A 114 3.12 -21.39 8.07
CA GLN A 114 3.75 -20.09 7.89
C GLN A 114 2.71 -18.98 7.71
N VAL A 115 1.67 -19.24 6.91
CA VAL A 115 0.54 -18.32 6.74
C VAL A 115 -0.14 -18.08 8.10
N GLY A 116 -0.46 -19.15 8.84
CA GLY A 116 -1.10 -19.07 10.14
C GLY A 116 -0.27 -18.29 11.17
N SER A 117 1.04 -18.55 11.25
CA SER A 117 1.95 -17.83 12.15
C SER A 117 2.03 -16.33 11.82
N ARG A 118 2.10 -15.96 10.54
CA ARG A 118 2.09 -14.56 10.09
C ARG A 118 0.77 -13.87 10.45
N VAL A 119 -0.34 -14.53 10.16
CA VAL A 119 -1.68 -13.99 10.45
C VAL A 119 -1.86 -13.80 11.95
N PHE A 120 -1.47 -14.79 12.76
CA PHE A 120 -1.50 -14.72 14.23
C PHE A 120 -0.71 -13.53 14.76
N SER A 121 0.54 -13.40 14.31
CA SER A 121 1.45 -12.34 14.75
C SER A 121 0.93 -10.94 14.40
N SER A 122 0.25 -10.81 13.26
CA SER A 122 -0.22 -9.52 12.76
C SER A 122 -1.59 -9.11 13.32
N ASN A 123 -2.44 -10.08 13.69
CA ASN A 123 -3.86 -9.82 14.00
C ASN A 123 -4.30 -10.27 15.40
N CYS A 124 -3.70 -11.33 15.94
CA CYS A 124 -4.17 -12.00 17.16
C CYS A 124 -3.27 -11.69 18.38
N ALA A 125 -1.96 -11.64 18.14
CA ALA A 125 -0.93 -11.55 19.18
C ALA A 125 -1.07 -10.33 20.10
N THR A 126 -1.60 -9.21 19.60
CA THR A 126 -1.82 -8.00 20.41
C THR A 126 -2.73 -8.24 21.61
N CYS A 127 -3.74 -9.12 21.45
CA CYS A 127 -4.69 -9.43 22.52
C CYS A 127 -4.36 -10.76 23.21
N HIS A 128 -3.98 -11.77 22.43
CA HIS A 128 -3.73 -13.13 22.93
C HIS A 128 -2.28 -13.39 23.32
N GLY A 129 -1.40 -12.38 23.20
CA GLY A 129 0.03 -12.49 23.48
C GLY A 129 0.83 -13.05 22.30
N ALA A 130 2.11 -12.67 22.21
CA ALA A 130 3.01 -13.04 21.12
C ALA A 130 3.16 -14.55 20.90
N ALA A 131 3.05 -15.33 21.98
CA ALA A 131 3.09 -16.79 21.97
C ALA A 131 1.75 -17.40 22.40
N GLY A 132 0.63 -16.67 22.27
CA GLY A 132 -0.70 -17.17 22.68
C GLY A 132 -0.88 -17.32 24.18
N GLN A 133 -0.01 -16.73 25.00
CA GLN A 133 -0.03 -16.87 26.46
C GLN A 133 -1.21 -16.15 27.16
N GLY A 134 -2.00 -15.39 26.41
CA GLY A 134 -3.11 -14.56 26.90
C GLY A 134 -2.68 -13.14 27.27
N GLY A 135 -3.64 -12.34 27.72
CA GLY A 135 -3.45 -10.96 28.10
C GLY A 135 -4.79 -10.24 28.17
N ALA A 136 -5.07 -9.39 27.19
CA ALA A 136 -6.40 -8.80 27.02
C ALA A 136 -7.42 -9.84 26.54
N GLY A 137 -6.98 -10.78 25.70
CA GLY A 137 -7.71 -11.97 25.30
C GLY A 137 -7.34 -13.20 26.14
N PRO A 138 -8.15 -14.27 26.09
CA PRO A 138 -7.84 -15.53 26.75
C PRO A 138 -6.55 -16.16 26.20
N LYS A 139 -5.94 -17.03 26.99
CA LYS A 139 -4.82 -17.87 26.55
C LYS A 139 -5.29 -18.80 25.43
N LEU A 140 -4.45 -18.98 24.41
CA LEU A 140 -4.65 -19.93 23.31
C LEU A 140 -3.61 -21.06 23.33
N ALA A 141 -2.42 -20.77 23.86
CA ALA A 141 -1.28 -21.68 23.90
C ALA A 141 -1.46 -22.87 24.84
N GLY A 142 -0.69 -23.93 24.57
CA GLY A 142 -0.74 -25.20 25.30
C GLY A 142 -2.01 -25.98 25.01
N GLY A 143 -2.56 -25.86 23.79
CA GLY A 143 -3.79 -26.53 23.37
C GLY A 143 -5.09 -25.91 23.92
N GLU A 144 -5.03 -24.74 24.55
CA GLU A 144 -6.20 -24.10 25.15
C GLU A 144 -7.27 -23.71 24.11
N ALA A 145 -6.83 -23.37 22.89
CA ALA A 145 -7.72 -23.16 21.75
C ALA A 145 -8.53 -24.43 21.41
N ALA A 146 -7.88 -25.58 21.37
CA ALA A 146 -8.51 -26.87 21.08
C ALA A 146 -9.42 -27.36 22.22
N ILE A 147 -9.05 -27.08 23.48
CA ILE A 147 -9.89 -27.38 24.65
C ILE A 147 -11.15 -26.49 24.65
N THR A 148 -11.01 -25.23 24.24
CA THR A 148 -12.15 -24.30 24.15
C THR A 148 -13.08 -24.64 23.00
N PHE A 149 -12.53 -25.02 21.85
CA PHE A 149 -13.28 -25.42 20.66
C PHE A 149 -12.82 -26.79 20.20
N PRO A 150 -13.40 -27.89 20.73
CA PRO A 150 -13.03 -29.24 20.29
C PRO A 150 -13.24 -29.44 18.79
N ASP A 151 -14.34 -28.91 18.26
CA ASP A 151 -14.59 -28.81 16.82
C ASP A 151 -13.86 -27.61 16.20
N GLU A 152 -13.07 -27.88 15.17
CA GLU A 152 -12.31 -26.87 14.43
C GLU A 152 -13.23 -25.94 13.64
N ALA A 153 -14.32 -26.44 13.08
CA ALA A 153 -15.26 -25.62 12.32
C ALA A 153 -15.92 -24.56 13.23
N ALA A 154 -16.28 -24.94 14.45
CA ALA A 154 -16.74 -23.99 15.48
C ALA A 154 -15.67 -22.95 15.85
N HIS A 155 -14.38 -23.33 15.86
CA HIS A 155 -13.30 -22.37 16.09
C HIS A 155 -13.18 -21.36 14.94
N ILE A 156 -13.23 -21.84 13.70
CA ILE A 156 -13.23 -20.99 12.49
C ILE A 156 -14.42 -20.03 12.50
N ASP A 157 -15.63 -20.49 12.82
CA ASP A 157 -16.81 -19.65 12.92
C ASP A 157 -16.68 -18.57 14.01
N TRP A 158 -16.07 -18.93 15.15
CA TRP A 158 -15.79 -17.96 16.20
C TRP A 158 -14.84 -16.85 15.73
N VAL A 159 -13.76 -17.19 15.02
CA VAL A 159 -12.83 -16.19 14.45
C VAL A 159 -13.54 -15.32 13.40
N LYS A 160 -14.39 -15.92 12.56
CA LYS A 160 -15.16 -15.19 11.55
C LYS A 160 -16.13 -14.19 12.18
N THR A 161 -16.91 -14.62 13.16
CA THR A 161 -18.02 -13.83 13.73
C THR A 161 -17.61 -12.92 14.88
N GLY A 162 -16.58 -13.29 15.62
CA GLY A 162 -16.14 -12.58 16.81
C GLY A 162 -17.21 -12.52 17.92
N SER A 163 -16.96 -11.68 18.91
CA SER A 163 -17.85 -11.47 20.05
C SER A 163 -18.21 -10.00 20.32
N GLN A 164 -17.75 -9.05 19.51
CA GLN A 164 -18.05 -7.61 19.72
C GLN A 164 -19.55 -7.29 19.72
N THR A 165 -20.35 -8.01 18.94
CA THR A 165 -21.81 -7.81 18.86
C THR A 165 -22.59 -8.64 19.87
N LYS A 166 -21.92 -9.54 20.61
CA LYS A 166 -22.57 -10.42 21.59
C LYS A 166 -22.68 -9.70 22.94
N PRO A 167 -23.79 -9.85 23.69
CA PRO A 167 -23.92 -9.28 25.03
C PRO A 167 -22.78 -9.74 25.95
N LYS A 168 -22.31 -8.85 26.83
CA LYS A 168 -21.37 -9.20 27.88
C LYS A 168 -21.94 -10.33 28.75
N GLY A 169 -21.12 -11.31 29.10
CA GLY A 169 -21.52 -12.49 29.87
C GLY A 169 -22.06 -13.65 29.03
N THR A 170 -22.22 -13.48 27.71
CA THR A 170 -22.54 -14.60 26.82
C THR A 170 -21.44 -15.65 26.91
N ARG A 171 -21.81 -16.91 27.17
CA ARG A 171 -20.87 -18.03 27.23
C ARG A 171 -20.54 -18.54 25.83
N TYR A 172 -19.31 -19.01 25.63
CA TYR A 172 -18.86 -19.59 24.36
C TYR A 172 -17.84 -20.72 24.58
N GLY A 173 -17.58 -21.47 23.52
CA GLY A 173 -16.75 -22.67 23.57
C GLY A 173 -17.49 -23.87 24.17
N ASP A 174 -16.75 -24.93 24.46
CA ASP A 174 -17.26 -26.19 24.97
C ASP A 174 -17.92 -26.04 26.36
N PRO A 175 -19.21 -26.39 26.53
CA PRO A 175 -19.87 -26.47 27.84
C PRO A 175 -19.12 -27.35 28.86
N ALA A 176 -18.43 -28.39 28.40
CA ALA A 176 -17.69 -29.34 29.23
C ALA A 176 -16.24 -28.94 29.47
N ARG A 177 -15.81 -27.75 29.00
CA ARG A 177 -14.45 -27.24 29.15
C ARG A 177 -13.99 -27.28 30.62
N PRO A 178 -12.82 -27.87 30.93
CA PRO A 178 -12.22 -27.76 32.26
C PRO A 178 -12.04 -26.29 32.67
N GLY A 179 -12.46 -25.95 33.90
CA GLY A 179 -12.50 -24.55 34.37
C GLY A 179 -13.72 -23.74 33.91
N GLY A 180 -14.64 -24.36 33.17
CA GLY A 180 -15.89 -23.76 32.69
C GLY A 180 -15.73 -23.01 31.37
N GLN A 181 -16.87 -22.76 30.71
CA GLN A 181 -16.92 -21.96 29.49
C GLN A 181 -16.35 -20.56 29.69
N HIS A 182 -15.70 -20.06 28.65
CA HIS A 182 -15.37 -18.66 28.59
C HIS A 182 -16.63 -17.80 28.46
N VAL A 183 -16.50 -16.56 28.89
CA VAL A 183 -17.55 -15.55 28.83
C VAL A 183 -17.05 -14.35 28.04
N VAL A 184 -17.94 -13.75 27.25
CA VAL A 184 -17.64 -12.52 26.53
C VAL A 184 -17.42 -11.40 27.54
N ASN A 185 -16.19 -10.88 27.57
CA ASN A 185 -15.78 -9.77 28.40
C ASN A 185 -16.01 -8.41 27.72
N SER A 186 -15.89 -7.33 28.49
CA SER A 186 -15.90 -5.96 27.97
C SER A 186 -14.77 -5.78 26.94
N GLY A 187 -15.11 -5.35 25.73
CA GLY A 187 -14.16 -5.19 24.60
C GLY A 187 -14.44 -6.15 23.45
N GLY A 188 -14.77 -7.41 23.74
CA GLY A 188 -15.09 -8.45 22.76
C GLY A 188 -13.96 -8.77 21.74
N MET A 189 -14.04 -9.94 21.11
CA MET A 189 -13.16 -10.28 19.99
C MET A 189 -13.75 -9.70 18.69
N PRO A 190 -12.99 -8.99 17.85
CA PRO A 190 -13.51 -8.51 16.58
C PRO A 190 -13.82 -9.65 15.61
N ALA A 191 -14.77 -9.40 14.71
CA ALA A 191 -15.07 -10.29 13.59
C ALA A 191 -13.98 -10.15 12.52
N PHE A 192 -13.49 -11.27 12.01
CA PHE A 192 -12.49 -11.30 10.92
C PHE A 192 -13.06 -11.72 9.57
N ALA A 193 -14.35 -12.10 9.50
CA ALA A 193 -15.02 -12.30 8.23
C ALA A 193 -14.92 -11.04 7.36
N GLY A 194 -14.46 -11.20 6.11
CA GLY A 194 -14.24 -10.09 5.17
C GLY A 194 -12.98 -9.25 5.43
N LYS A 195 -12.26 -9.49 6.54
CA LYS A 195 -10.93 -8.88 6.79
C LYS A 195 -9.79 -9.82 6.44
N LEU A 196 -10.00 -11.11 6.66
CA LEU A 196 -9.10 -12.20 6.27
C LEU A 196 -9.85 -13.12 5.31
N SER A 197 -9.11 -13.74 4.39
CA SER A 197 -9.66 -14.78 3.53
C SER A 197 -9.98 -16.05 4.33
N ASP A 198 -10.86 -16.89 3.82
CA ASP A 198 -11.20 -18.17 4.47
C ASP A 198 -9.98 -19.07 4.65
N ALA A 199 -9.04 -19.04 3.69
CA ALA A 199 -7.80 -19.79 3.77
C ALA A 199 -6.87 -19.27 4.88
N GLU A 200 -6.77 -17.95 5.06
CA GLU A 200 -5.99 -17.35 6.15
C GLU A 200 -6.60 -17.64 7.52
N ILE A 201 -7.93 -17.62 7.63
CA ILE A 201 -8.64 -17.95 8.87
C ILE A 201 -8.43 -19.44 9.22
N ALA A 202 -8.55 -20.33 8.24
CA ALA A 202 -8.28 -21.75 8.46
C ALA A 202 -6.81 -21.98 8.86
N ALA A 203 -5.87 -21.31 8.19
CA ALA A 203 -4.44 -21.43 8.48
C ALA A 203 -4.08 -20.95 9.90
N VAL A 204 -4.64 -19.81 10.35
CA VAL A 204 -4.38 -19.33 11.71
C VAL A 204 -5.01 -20.22 12.76
N VAL A 205 -6.22 -20.74 12.52
CA VAL A 205 -6.87 -21.69 13.42
C VAL A 205 -6.05 -22.98 13.55
N ALA A 206 -5.55 -23.53 12.43
CA ALA A 206 -4.66 -24.69 12.47
C ALA A 206 -3.39 -24.39 13.26
N TYR A 207 -2.74 -23.24 13.01
CA TYR A 207 -1.56 -22.81 13.76
C TYR A 207 -1.82 -22.69 15.27
N GLU A 208 -2.93 -22.08 15.68
CA GLU A 208 -3.30 -21.93 17.09
C GLU A 208 -3.56 -23.26 17.79
N ARG A 209 -4.04 -24.27 17.06
CA ARG A 209 -4.36 -25.60 17.61
C ARG A 209 -3.14 -26.51 17.67
N GLU A 210 -2.24 -26.40 16.71
CA GLU A 210 -1.13 -27.34 16.51
C GLU A 210 0.20 -26.80 17.04
N SER A 211 0.39 -25.47 17.03
CA SER A 211 1.70 -24.85 17.22
C SER A 211 1.82 -23.92 18.44
N LEU A 212 0.71 -23.57 19.10
CA LEU A 212 0.68 -22.76 20.33
C LEU A 212 0.44 -23.60 21.58
#